data_AF-A0A285PXI5-F1
#
_entry.id   AF-A0A285PXI5-F1
#
_cell.length_a   1.000
_cell.length_b   1.000
_cell.length_c   1.000
_cell.angle_alpha   90.00
_cell.angle_beta   90.00
_cell.angle_gamma   90.00
#
_symmetry.space_group_name_H-M   'P 1'
#
loop_
_entity.id
_entity.type
_entity.pdbx_description
1 polymer ?
#
loop_
_entity_poly.entity_id
_entity_poly.type
_entity_poly.pdbx_seq_one_letter_code
_entity_poly.pdbx_strand_id
1 'polypeptide(L)'
;MAYIKIFGIKSTVKKAVDYITNPDKTDDHNLVSSYGCSPETADLEFAMTAKMGKDNVMEKGDNLAWHMIISFRPGEITDSNVAHEVATKIADATLKGKHAYVLSTHVDKDHVHCHLIFNATNFVDYHKYVSNKRNYHKICKLSNRICREYGLEESMPTGQKAKSYKENMEYKRGNSWKSKLKYNVDRAIWSSVSFDEFLMKMKEGSVAVTV
;
A
#
# COMPACT_ATOMS: atom_id res chain seq x y z
N MET A 1 1.32 10.97 3.62
CA MET A 1 1.23 9.63 4.20
C MET A 1 0.99 8.58 3.11
N ALA A 2 1.95 7.68 2.88
CA ALA A 2 1.74 6.50 2.03
C ALA A 2 0.96 5.39 2.74
N TYR A 3 -0.28 5.14 2.33
CA TYR A 3 -1.12 4.04 2.81
C TYR A 3 -0.92 2.78 1.96
N ILE A 4 -0.71 1.64 2.61
CA ILE A 4 -0.47 0.36 1.94
C ILE A 4 -1.64 -0.60 2.13
N LYS A 5 -2.13 -1.15 1.02
CA LYS A 5 -3.10 -2.24 1.01
C LYS A 5 -2.53 -3.41 0.20
N ILE A 6 -2.64 -4.64 0.70
CA ILE A 6 -2.19 -5.85 0.00
C ILE A 6 -3.26 -6.94 0.02
N PHE A 7 -3.52 -7.58 -1.11
CA PHE A 7 -4.45 -8.72 -1.22
C PHE A 7 -4.03 -9.68 -2.35
N GLY A 8 -4.44 -10.95 -2.22
CA GLY A 8 -4.05 -12.00 -3.15
C GLY A 8 -4.90 -11.99 -4.43
N ILE A 9 -4.26 -12.34 -5.55
CA ILE A 9 -4.92 -12.63 -6.84
C ILE A 9 -4.94 -14.15 -7.01
N LYS A 10 -6.13 -14.72 -7.18
CA LYS A 10 -6.34 -16.19 -7.25
C LYS A 10 -6.72 -16.74 -8.63
N SER A 11 -7.12 -15.89 -9.58
CA SER A 11 -7.69 -16.36 -10.85
C SER A 11 -6.99 -15.79 -12.09
N THR A 12 -7.03 -14.48 -12.30
CA THR A 12 -6.60 -13.87 -13.57
C THR A 12 -5.54 -12.80 -13.36
N VAL A 13 -4.27 -13.22 -13.36
CA VAL A 13 -3.13 -12.29 -13.28
C VAL A 13 -3.12 -11.35 -14.47
N LYS A 14 -3.34 -11.85 -15.69
CA LYS A 14 -3.41 -11.04 -16.91
C LYS A 14 -4.38 -9.87 -16.78
N LYS A 15 -5.64 -10.13 -16.39
CA LYS A 15 -6.65 -9.08 -16.22
C LYS A 15 -6.23 -8.05 -15.17
N ALA A 16 -5.55 -8.47 -14.11
CA ALA A 16 -5.08 -7.56 -13.08
C ALA A 16 -3.91 -6.70 -13.59
N VAL A 17 -2.97 -7.28 -14.33
CA VAL A 17 -1.85 -6.55 -14.96
C VAL A 17 -2.38 -5.56 -16.00
N ASP A 18 -3.18 -6.02 -16.96
CA ASP A 18 -3.80 -5.17 -18.00
C ASP A 18 -4.60 -4.00 -17.37
N TYR A 19 -5.25 -4.22 -16.23
CA TYR A 19 -6.00 -3.17 -15.53
C TYR A 19 -5.08 -2.09 -14.93
N ILE A 20 -3.95 -2.49 -14.33
CA ILE A 20 -3.04 -1.54 -13.69
C ILE A 20 -2.16 -0.82 -14.72
N THR A 21 -1.86 -1.45 -15.86
CA THR A 21 -1.05 -0.86 -16.93
C THR A 21 -1.85 -0.08 -17.96
N ASN A 22 -3.17 0.11 -17.77
CA ASN A 22 -4.01 0.84 -18.72
C ASN A 22 -3.39 2.22 -19.07
N PRO A 23 -3.19 2.54 -20.37
CA PRO A 23 -2.54 3.77 -20.83
C PRO A 23 -3.28 5.04 -20.38
N ASP A 24 -4.62 5.01 -20.34
CA ASP A 24 -5.46 6.14 -19.92
C ASP A 24 -5.16 6.58 -18.47
N LYS A 25 -4.55 5.69 -17.68
CA LYS A 25 -4.23 5.93 -16.27
C LYS A 25 -2.75 6.15 -15.99
N THR A 26 -1.87 5.77 -16.92
CA THR A 26 -0.43 5.61 -16.68
C THR A 26 0.42 6.59 -17.49
N ASP A 27 -0.17 7.71 -17.91
CA ASP A 27 0.48 8.70 -18.77
C ASP A 27 1.02 8.05 -20.05
N ASP A 28 0.15 7.34 -20.77
CA ASP A 28 0.47 6.58 -21.98
C ASP A 28 1.63 5.58 -21.78
N HIS A 29 1.54 4.77 -20.72
CA HIS A 29 2.53 3.77 -20.30
C HIS A 29 3.87 4.29 -19.75
N ASN A 30 4.13 5.60 -19.74
CA ASN A 30 5.39 6.14 -19.21
C ASN A 30 5.61 5.86 -17.71
N LEU A 31 4.52 5.60 -16.98
CA LEU A 31 4.56 5.29 -15.55
C LEU A 31 4.37 3.79 -15.27
N VAL A 32 4.86 2.92 -16.15
CA VAL A 32 4.88 1.46 -15.97
C VAL A 32 6.33 0.96 -15.92
N SER A 33 6.63 0.15 -14.91
CA SER A 33 7.93 -0.53 -14.76
C SER A 33 7.72 -1.99 -14.36
N SER A 34 8.73 -2.82 -14.59
CA SER A 34 8.72 -4.23 -14.19
C SER A 34 10.09 -4.71 -13.76
N TYR A 35 10.09 -5.84 -13.06
CA TYR A 35 11.30 -6.52 -12.62
C TYR A 35 11.10 -8.03 -12.76
N GLY A 36 12.09 -8.72 -13.36
CA GLY A 36 12.05 -10.17 -13.55
C GLY A 36 10.89 -10.69 -14.41
N CYS A 37 10.22 -9.81 -15.16
CA CYS A 37 9.19 -10.11 -16.16
C CYS A 37 8.97 -8.92 -17.10
N SER A 38 8.29 -9.15 -18.23
CA SER A 38 7.70 -8.09 -19.06
C SER A 38 6.23 -7.87 -18.68
N PRO A 39 5.71 -6.63 -18.67
CA PRO A 39 4.31 -6.37 -18.36
C PRO A 39 3.32 -7.16 -19.25
N GLU A 40 3.66 -7.34 -20.53
CA GLU A 40 2.83 -8.03 -21.52
C GLU A 40 2.72 -9.54 -21.27
N THR A 41 3.77 -10.14 -20.68
CA THR A 41 3.90 -11.59 -20.46
C THR A 41 3.94 -11.99 -18.99
N ALA A 42 3.76 -11.05 -18.06
CA ALA A 42 3.90 -11.28 -16.63
C ALA A 42 3.03 -12.43 -16.10
N ASP A 43 1.82 -12.63 -16.64
CA ASP A 43 0.94 -13.73 -16.23
C ASP A 43 1.51 -15.11 -16.60
N LEU A 44 2.11 -15.23 -17.79
CA LEU A 44 2.76 -16.44 -18.27
C LEU A 44 4.04 -16.71 -17.48
N GLU A 45 4.89 -15.70 -17.31
CA GLU A 45 6.15 -15.82 -16.57
C GLU A 45 5.91 -16.15 -15.09
N PHE A 46 4.85 -15.58 -14.49
CA PHE A 46 4.46 -15.89 -13.13
C PHE A 46 4.00 -17.35 -13.01
N ALA A 47 3.19 -17.81 -13.97
CA ALA A 47 2.72 -19.19 -14.02
C ALA A 47 3.87 -20.19 -14.23
N MET A 48 4.85 -19.87 -15.08
CA MET A 48 6.05 -20.69 -15.28
C MET A 48 6.84 -20.85 -13.98
N THR A 49 7.14 -19.75 -13.29
CA THR A 49 7.84 -19.78 -12.00
C THR A 49 7.05 -20.59 -10.95
N ALA A 50 5.72 -20.41 -10.92
CA ALA A 50 4.86 -21.14 -10.00
C ALA A 50 4.85 -22.65 -10.31
N LYS A 51 4.88 -23.04 -11.59
CA LYS A 51 4.98 -24.45 -12.00
C LYS A 51 6.32 -25.06 -11.55
N MET A 52 7.43 -24.37 -11.81
CA MET A 52 8.75 -24.82 -11.34
C MET A 52 8.78 -25.02 -9.81
N GLY A 53 8.13 -24.14 -9.05
CA GLY A 53 8.03 -24.28 -7.60
C GLY A 53 7.18 -25.45 -7.14
N LYS A 54 6.08 -25.77 -7.84
CA LYS A 54 5.28 -26.97 -7.57
C LYS A 54 6.06 -28.24 -7.81
N ASP A 55 6.84 -28.27 -8.89
CA ASP A 55 7.59 -29.46 -9.30
C ASP A 55 8.79 -29.74 -8.37
N ASN A 56 9.29 -28.74 -7.63
CA ASN A 56 10.56 -28.85 -6.89
C ASN A 56 10.50 -28.57 -5.37
N VAL A 57 9.57 -27.76 -4.85
CA VAL A 57 9.64 -27.26 -3.46
C VAL A 57 8.33 -27.37 -2.70
N MET A 58 7.24 -26.79 -3.19
CA MET A 58 6.02 -26.65 -2.39
C MET A 58 4.73 -26.51 -3.21
N GLU A 59 3.71 -27.30 -2.85
CA GLU A 59 2.37 -27.29 -3.47
C GLU A 59 1.31 -26.51 -2.65
N LYS A 60 1.68 -25.72 -1.65
CA LYS A 60 0.70 -25.05 -0.77
C LYS A 60 0.42 -23.59 -1.16
N GLY A 61 -0.86 -23.24 -1.25
CA GLY A 61 -1.39 -21.87 -1.34
C GLY A 61 -1.95 -21.49 -2.72
N ASP A 62 -3.14 -20.89 -2.75
CA ASP A 62 -3.90 -20.66 -3.99
C ASP A 62 -3.57 -19.35 -4.71
N ASN A 63 -2.83 -18.44 -4.07
CA ASN A 63 -2.53 -17.15 -4.66
C ASN A 63 -1.52 -17.33 -5.80
N LEU A 64 -1.85 -16.76 -6.96
CA LEU A 64 -1.01 -16.68 -8.16
C LEU A 64 -0.10 -15.46 -8.10
N ALA A 65 -0.64 -14.34 -7.61
CA ALA A 65 0.07 -13.09 -7.43
C ALA A 65 -0.48 -12.34 -6.21
N TRP A 66 0.16 -11.23 -5.87
CA TRP A 66 -0.30 -10.27 -4.87
C TRP A 66 -0.42 -8.89 -5.48
N HIS A 67 -1.50 -8.20 -5.17
CA HIS A 67 -1.69 -6.80 -5.52
C HIS A 67 -1.43 -5.93 -4.29
N MET A 68 -0.40 -5.11 -4.35
CA MET A 68 -0.12 -4.07 -3.38
C MET A 68 -0.47 -2.70 -3.97
N ILE A 69 -1.23 -1.90 -3.23
CA ILE A 69 -1.58 -0.52 -3.56
C ILE A 69 -0.85 0.39 -2.59
N ILE A 70 -0.14 1.39 -3.11
CA ILE A 70 0.58 2.41 -2.36
C ILE A 70 -0.09 3.74 -2.68
N SER A 71 -0.85 4.29 -1.75
CA SER A 71 -1.60 5.54 -1.96
C SER A 71 -0.96 6.68 -1.20
N PHE A 72 -0.65 7.78 -1.87
CA PHE A 72 -0.11 8.97 -1.22
C PHE A 72 -1.23 9.91 -0.78
N ARG A 73 -0.93 10.83 0.14
CA ARG A 73 -1.93 11.82 0.57
C ARG A 73 -2.23 12.76 -0.62
N PRO A 74 -3.49 13.15 -0.87
CA PRO A 74 -3.81 14.13 -1.89
C PRO A 74 -3.00 15.42 -1.69
N GLY A 75 -2.36 15.90 -2.77
CA GLY A 75 -1.52 17.11 -2.76
C GLY A 75 -0.14 16.96 -2.10
N GLU A 76 0.22 15.78 -1.58
CA GLU A 76 1.54 15.54 -0.99
C GLU A 76 2.63 15.31 -2.06
N ILE A 77 2.26 14.64 -3.15
CA ILE A 77 3.13 14.46 -4.31
C ILE A 77 2.44 15.10 -5.51
N THR A 78 3.12 16.04 -6.14
CA THR A 78 2.69 16.71 -7.38
C THR A 78 3.30 16.07 -8.62
N ASP A 79 4.50 15.51 -8.52
CA ASP A 79 5.20 14.82 -9.60
C ASP A 79 4.98 13.30 -9.51
N SER A 80 4.29 12.74 -10.51
CA SER A 80 4.00 11.31 -10.61
C SER A 80 5.25 10.44 -10.75
N ASN A 81 6.36 10.98 -11.26
CA ASN A 81 7.65 10.28 -11.35
C ASN A 81 8.23 10.04 -9.96
N VAL A 82 8.12 11.01 -9.05
CA VAL A 82 8.56 10.85 -7.65
C VAL A 82 7.73 9.78 -6.96
N ALA A 83 6.41 9.76 -7.18
CA ALA A 83 5.55 8.69 -6.65
C ALA A 83 5.95 7.31 -7.20
N HIS A 84 6.27 7.23 -8.50
CA HIS A 84 6.74 6.01 -9.14
C HIS A 84 8.09 5.54 -8.57
N GLU A 85 9.04 6.44 -8.40
CA GLU A 85 10.36 6.15 -7.83
C GLU A 85 10.25 5.66 -6.39
N VAL A 86 9.47 6.35 -5.55
CA VAL A 86 9.22 5.95 -4.16
C VAL A 86 8.58 4.56 -4.11
N ALA A 87 7.57 4.30 -4.96
CA ALA A 87 6.91 3.00 -5.03
C ALA A 87 7.87 1.89 -5.51
N THR A 88 8.77 2.19 -6.45
CA THR A 88 9.81 1.26 -6.93
C THR A 88 10.74 0.88 -5.78
N LYS A 89 11.23 1.86 -5.01
CA LYS A 89 12.09 1.60 -3.83
C LYS A 89 11.37 0.77 -2.76
N ILE A 90 10.08 1.02 -2.55
CA ILE A 90 9.26 0.21 -1.62
C ILE A 90 9.14 -1.23 -2.14
N ALA A 91 8.88 -1.41 -3.45
CA ALA A 91 8.77 -2.72 -4.08
C ALA A 91 10.09 -3.50 -3.95
N ASP A 92 11.21 -2.91 -4.35
CA ASP A 92 12.52 -3.56 -4.31
C ASP A 92 12.93 -3.95 -2.90
N ALA A 93 12.77 -3.05 -1.93
CA ALA A 93 13.14 -3.36 -0.55
C ALA A 93 12.17 -4.36 0.11
N THR A 94 10.91 -4.44 -0.34
CA THR A 94 9.93 -5.43 0.14
C THR A 94 10.19 -6.81 -0.45
N LEU A 95 10.41 -6.88 -1.77
CA LEU A 95 10.52 -8.12 -2.54
C LEU A 95 11.95 -8.65 -2.62
N LYS A 96 12.93 -7.81 -2.29
CA LYS A 96 14.36 -8.14 -2.17
C LYS A 96 14.94 -8.79 -3.43
N GLY A 97 14.45 -8.38 -4.59
CA GLY A 97 14.85 -8.96 -5.88
C GLY A 97 14.50 -10.46 -6.04
N LYS A 98 13.57 -11.00 -5.23
CA LYS A 98 13.20 -12.43 -5.30
C LYS A 98 11.92 -12.69 -6.09
N HIS A 99 11.02 -11.70 -6.16
CA HIS A 99 9.73 -11.84 -6.81
C HIS A 99 9.68 -10.94 -8.04
N ALA A 100 9.28 -11.51 -9.17
CA ALA A 100 8.99 -10.73 -10.36
C ALA A 100 7.76 -9.85 -10.11
N TYR A 101 7.76 -8.63 -10.65
CA TYR A 101 6.66 -7.67 -10.45
C TYR A 101 6.45 -6.75 -11.64
N VAL A 102 5.24 -6.19 -11.70
CA VAL A 102 4.84 -5.05 -12.54
C VAL A 102 4.34 -3.94 -11.62
N LEU A 103 4.84 -2.73 -11.79
CA LEU A 103 4.48 -1.53 -11.07
C LEU A 103 3.90 -0.51 -12.05
N SER A 104 2.85 0.18 -11.62
CA SER A 104 2.26 1.29 -12.39
C SER A 104 1.88 2.43 -11.45
N THR A 105 1.97 3.67 -11.93
CA THR A 105 1.45 4.85 -11.21
C THR A 105 0.21 5.36 -11.92
N HIS A 106 -0.90 5.51 -11.18
CA HIS A 106 -2.17 6.03 -11.68
C HIS A 106 -2.28 7.52 -11.40
N VAL A 107 -2.50 8.29 -12.47
CA VAL A 107 -2.68 9.76 -12.46
C VAL A 107 -4.09 10.20 -12.88
N ASP A 108 -4.99 9.25 -13.13
CA ASP A 108 -6.38 9.45 -13.58
C ASP A 108 -7.35 9.98 -12.50
N LYS A 109 -6.88 10.15 -11.27
CA LYS A 109 -7.70 10.54 -10.11
C LYS A 109 -7.07 11.72 -9.38
N ASP A 110 -7.87 12.33 -8.49
CA ASP A 110 -7.47 13.44 -7.62
C ASP A 110 -6.22 13.17 -6.75
N HIS A 111 -5.76 11.92 -6.66
CA HIS A 111 -4.57 11.55 -5.91
C HIS A 111 -3.77 10.45 -6.60
N VAL A 112 -2.45 10.65 -6.59
CA VAL A 112 -1.49 9.69 -7.13
C VAL A 112 -1.45 8.44 -6.25
N HIS A 113 -1.53 7.29 -6.90
CA HIS A 113 -1.39 5.99 -6.24
C HIS A 113 -0.70 5.01 -7.18
N CYS A 114 0.10 4.13 -6.60
CA CYS A 114 0.84 3.13 -7.33
C CYS A 114 0.25 1.75 -7.09
N HIS A 115 0.25 0.94 -8.14
CA HIS A 115 -0.20 -0.44 -8.14
C HIS A 115 0.97 -1.36 -8.46
N LEU A 116 1.30 -2.24 -7.53
CA LEU A 116 2.34 -3.25 -7.64
C LEU A 116 1.68 -4.63 -7.67
N ILE A 117 1.82 -5.35 -8.79
CA ILE A 117 1.44 -6.76 -8.89
C ILE A 117 2.72 -7.59 -8.93
N PHE A 118 2.88 -8.50 -7.98
CA PHE A 118 4.08 -9.35 -7.89
C PHE A 118 3.74 -10.82 -7.75
N ASN A 119 4.62 -11.67 -8.27
CA ASN A 119 4.44 -13.11 -8.29
C ASN A 119 4.33 -13.66 -6.85
N ALA A 120 3.34 -14.51 -6.60
CA ALA A 120 3.23 -15.16 -5.30
C ALA A 120 4.38 -16.12 -5.03
N THR A 121 4.96 -16.73 -6.06
CA THR A 121 6.14 -17.61 -5.96
C THR A 121 7.39 -16.84 -6.34
N ASN A 122 8.45 -16.94 -5.54
CA ASN A 122 9.72 -16.30 -5.86
C ASN A 122 10.54 -17.14 -6.85
N PHE A 123 11.40 -16.52 -7.66
CA PHE A 123 12.17 -17.22 -8.69
C PHE A 123 13.57 -17.67 -8.22
N VAL A 124 13.91 -17.48 -6.95
CA VAL A 124 15.22 -17.83 -6.38
C VAL A 124 15.19 -19.20 -5.71
N ASP A 125 14.24 -19.39 -4.80
CA ASP A 125 14.07 -20.57 -3.96
C ASP A 125 12.65 -21.16 -4.04
N TYR A 126 11.80 -20.62 -4.92
CA TYR A 126 10.44 -21.07 -5.19
C TYR A 126 9.47 -21.09 -4.02
N HIS A 127 9.81 -20.46 -2.90
CA HIS A 127 8.88 -20.29 -1.79
C HIS A 127 7.84 -19.20 -2.10
N LYS A 128 6.63 -19.40 -1.56
CA LYS A 128 5.56 -18.41 -1.67
C LYS A 128 5.76 -17.23 -0.73
N TYR A 129 5.33 -16.05 -1.17
CA TYR A 129 5.25 -14.86 -0.33
C TYR A 129 4.27 -15.09 0.82
N VAL A 130 4.76 -14.86 2.05
CA VAL A 130 3.97 -15.03 3.27
C VAL A 130 3.31 -13.71 3.64
N SER A 131 2.04 -13.55 3.32
CA SER A 131 1.25 -12.41 3.77
C SER A 131 0.68 -12.66 5.16
N ASN A 132 1.21 -11.96 6.16
CA ASN A 132 0.73 -11.99 7.53
C ASN A 132 0.91 -10.61 8.19
N LYS A 133 0.32 -10.44 9.38
CA LYS A 133 0.39 -9.17 10.13
C LYS A 133 1.83 -8.71 10.35
N ARG A 134 2.75 -9.63 10.69
CA ARG A 134 4.17 -9.30 10.94
C ARG A 134 4.86 -8.74 9.69
N ASN A 135 4.69 -9.38 8.55
CA ASN A 135 5.28 -8.93 7.27
C ASN A 135 4.63 -7.63 6.79
N TYR A 136 3.32 -7.45 6.96
CA TYR A 136 2.66 -6.17 6.70
C TYR A 136 3.28 -5.01 7.51
N HIS A 137 3.53 -5.20 8.81
CA HIS A 137 4.17 -4.16 9.62
C HIS A 137 5.60 -3.85 9.18
N LYS A 138 6.35 -4.85 8.68
CA LYS A 138 7.68 -4.61 8.10
C LYS A 138 7.58 -3.74 6.85
N ILE A 139 6.60 -4.00 5.98
CA ILE A 139 6.36 -3.19 4.79
C ILE A 139 6.02 -1.74 5.19
N CYS A 140 5.12 -1.52 6.16
CA CYS A 140 4.80 -0.17 6.63
C CYS A 140 6.03 0.57 7.17
N LYS A 141 6.85 -0.09 8.01
CA LYS A 141 8.08 0.52 8.54
C LYS A 141 9.06 0.87 7.43
N LEU A 142 9.21 -0.01 6.46
CA LEU A 142 10.06 0.21 5.29
C LEU A 142 9.55 1.39 4.45
N SER A 143 8.24 1.41 4.17
CA SER A 143 7.57 2.49 3.45
C SER A 143 7.76 3.83 4.15
N ASN A 144 7.58 3.91 5.47
CA ASN A 144 7.80 5.14 6.23
C ASN A 144 9.22 5.64 6.13
N ARG A 145 10.20 4.73 6.27
CA ARG A 145 11.61 5.08 6.15
C ARG A 145 11.89 5.69 4.77
N ILE A 146 11.43 5.04 3.71
CA ILE A 146 11.60 5.54 2.33
C ILE A 146 10.85 6.86 2.15
N CYS A 147 9.61 6.98 2.58
CA CYS A 147 8.84 8.23 2.50
C CYS A 147 9.57 9.39 3.18
N ARG A 148 10.16 9.15 4.37
CA ARG A 148 10.95 10.16 5.09
C ARG A 148 12.19 10.61 4.32
N GLU A 149 12.86 9.70 3.61
CA GLU A 149 14.02 10.04 2.76
C GLU A 149 13.65 11.00 1.61
N TYR A 150 12.36 11.05 1.23
CA TYR A 150 11.81 11.95 0.20
C TYR A 150 11.06 13.15 0.80
N GLY A 151 11.13 13.37 2.11
CA GLY A 151 10.41 14.46 2.79
C GLY A 151 8.89 14.26 2.86
N LEU A 152 8.39 13.04 2.63
CA LEU A 152 6.97 12.71 2.69
C LEU A 152 6.53 12.35 4.12
N GLU A 153 5.27 12.58 4.44
CA GLU A 153 4.71 12.23 5.74
C GLU A 153 4.64 10.71 5.93
N GLU A 154 4.98 10.26 7.13
CA GLU A 154 4.93 8.85 7.51
C GLU A 154 3.51 8.34 7.75
N SER A 155 3.32 7.03 7.54
CA SER A 155 2.12 6.31 7.92
C SER A 155 2.23 5.69 9.30
N MET A 156 1.24 5.90 10.16
CA MET A 156 1.17 5.13 11.40
C MET A 156 0.89 3.65 11.08
N PRO A 157 1.61 2.68 11.69
CA PRO A 157 1.29 1.26 11.54
C PRO A 157 -0.16 1.04 11.98
N THR A 158 -1.04 0.74 11.03
CA THR A 158 -2.47 0.65 11.32
C THR A 158 -2.76 -0.61 12.14
N GLY A 159 -2.85 -0.45 13.46
CA GLY A 159 -3.57 -1.36 14.35
C GLY A 159 -5.09 -1.23 14.26
N GLN A 160 -5.63 -0.60 13.21
CA GLN A 160 -7.05 -0.28 13.12
C GLN A 160 -7.82 -1.35 12.35
N LYS A 161 -8.96 -1.78 12.92
CA LYS A 161 -9.99 -2.56 12.23
C LYS A 161 -10.41 -1.84 10.96
N ALA A 162 -10.69 -2.59 9.89
CA ALA A 162 -11.23 -2.04 8.65
C ALA A 162 -12.50 -1.23 8.97
N LYS A 163 -12.58 0.00 8.44
CA LYS A 163 -13.76 0.87 8.56
C LYS A 163 -14.94 0.17 7.88
N SER A 164 -16.12 0.21 8.51
CA SER A 164 -17.34 -0.27 7.85
C SER A 164 -17.64 0.58 6.60
N TYR A 165 -18.42 0.07 5.65
CA TYR A 165 -18.78 0.80 4.43
C TYR A 165 -19.35 2.20 4.72
N LYS A 166 -20.22 2.29 5.73
CA LYS A 166 -20.80 3.56 6.22
C LYS A 166 -19.73 4.49 6.80
N GLU A 167 -18.80 3.96 7.61
CA GLU A 167 -17.71 4.75 8.17
C GLU A 167 -16.73 5.25 7.09
N ASN A 168 -16.53 4.48 6.03
CA ASN A 168 -15.71 4.85 4.89
C ASN A 168 -16.37 5.92 4.01
N MET A 169 -17.69 5.81 3.77
CA MET A 169 -18.48 6.83 3.07
C MET A 169 -18.43 8.18 3.81
N GLU A 170 -18.65 8.18 5.12
CA GLU A 170 -18.59 9.40 5.94
C GLU A 170 -17.16 9.96 6.01
N TYR A 171 -16.13 9.11 5.98
CA TYR A 171 -14.74 9.56 5.88
C TYR A 171 -14.48 10.29 4.56
N LYS A 172 -14.90 9.72 3.44
CA LYS A 172 -14.77 10.35 2.11
C LYS A 172 -15.54 11.66 1.98
N ARG A 173 -16.68 11.77 2.67
CA ARG A 173 -17.50 12.99 2.73
C ARG A 173 -16.98 14.05 3.72
N GLY A 174 -15.89 13.78 4.43
CA GLY A 174 -15.37 14.69 5.47
C GLY A 174 -16.21 14.74 6.76
N ASN A 175 -17.17 13.84 6.92
CA ASN A 175 -18.15 13.81 8.03
C ASN A 175 -17.89 12.71 9.06
N SER A 176 -16.81 11.94 8.93
CA SER A 176 -16.48 10.89 9.89
C SER A 176 -16.20 11.46 11.29
N TRP A 177 -17.19 11.39 12.17
CA TRP A 177 -17.06 11.82 13.57
C TRP A 177 -15.92 11.09 14.28
N LYS A 178 -15.69 9.80 14.00
CA LYS A 178 -14.55 9.03 14.55
C LYS A 178 -13.21 9.58 14.08
N SER A 179 -13.10 9.99 12.82
CA SER A 179 -11.86 10.55 12.28
C SER A 179 -11.60 11.95 12.85
N LYS A 180 -12.65 12.77 13.01
CA LYS A 180 -12.58 14.09 13.67
C LYS A 180 -12.19 13.95 15.14
N LEU A 181 -12.82 13.00 15.85
CA LEU A 181 -12.50 12.69 17.25
C LEU A 181 -11.06 12.22 17.40
N LYS A 182 -10.60 11.29 16.54
CA LYS A 182 -9.21 10.82 16.56
C LYS A 182 -8.23 11.98 16.35
N TYR A 183 -8.47 12.82 15.34
CA TYR A 183 -7.63 13.98 15.08
C TYR A 183 -7.56 14.92 16.30
N ASN A 184 -8.71 15.20 16.93
CA ASN A 184 -8.77 16.06 18.12
C ASN A 184 -8.01 15.44 19.31
N VAL A 185 -8.15 14.14 19.53
CA VAL A 185 -7.43 13.39 20.58
C VAL A 185 -5.93 13.43 20.32
N ASP A 186 -5.48 13.08 19.11
CA ASP A 186 -4.06 13.06 18.76
C ASP A 186 -3.44 14.44 18.93
N ARG A 187 -4.14 15.50 18.46
CA ARG A 187 -3.68 16.89 18.61
C ARG A 187 -3.59 17.31 20.08
N ALA A 188 -4.55 16.92 20.91
CA ALA A 188 -4.52 17.21 22.34
C ALA A 188 -3.35 16.49 23.04
N ILE A 189 -3.08 15.23 22.69
CA ILE A 189 -1.92 14.49 23.20
C ILE A 189 -0.60 15.17 22.80
N TRP A 190 -0.49 15.58 21.54
CA TRP A 190 0.74 16.18 21.01
C TRP A 190 1.05 17.57 21.56
N SER A 191 0.03 18.32 21.96
CA SER A 191 0.20 19.71 22.38
C SER A 191 0.20 19.89 23.89
N SER A 192 -0.17 18.88 24.68
CA SER A 192 -0.24 18.98 26.14
C SER A 192 1.00 18.43 26.83
N VAL A 193 1.51 19.16 27.83
CA VAL A 193 2.65 18.74 28.66
C VAL A 193 2.21 18.08 29.97
N SER A 194 0.92 18.16 30.33
CA SER A 194 0.35 17.50 31.49
C SER A 194 -1.02 16.87 31.18
N PHE A 195 -1.46 15.96 32.04
CA PHE A 195 -2.77 15.31 31.92
C PHE A 195 -3.91 16.33 32.06
N ASP A 196 -3.79 17.30 32.97
CA ASP A 196 -4.78 18.36 33.14
C ASP A 196 -4.89 19.25 31.89
N GLU A 197 -3.76 19.56 31.26
CA GLU A 197 -3.75 20.32 30.01
C GLU A 197 -4.35 19.51 28.85
N PHE A 198 -4.13 18.20 28.80
CA PHE A 198 -4.80 17.30 27.87
C PHE A 198 -6.33 17.33 28.06
N LEU A 199 -6.82 17.26 29.31
CA LEU A 199 -8.24 17.32 29.61
C LEU A 199 -8.87 18.67 29.23
N MET A 200 -8.15 19.79 29.46
CA MET A 200 -8.60 21.12 29.03
C MET A 200 -8.77 21.19 27.51
N LYS A 201 -7.75 20.77 26.74
CA LYS A 201 -7.79 20.82 25.26
C LYS A 201 -8.83 19.88 24.66
N MET A 202 -9.09 18.75 25.32
CA MET A 202 -10.18 17.85 24.93
C MET A 202 -11.56 18.49 25.13
N LYS A 203 -11.76 19.21 26.24
CA LYS A 203 -13.01 19.97 26.49
C LYS A 203 -13.21 21.11 25.48
N GLU A 204 -12.15 21.87 25.16
CA GLU A 204 -12.19 22.91 24.12
C GLU A 204 -12.53 22.33 22.73
N GLY A 205 -12.08 21.11 22.44
CA GLY A 205 -12.41 20.37 21.22
C GLY A 205 -13.85 19.84 21.14
N SER A 206 -14.73 20.23 22.08
CA SER A 206 -16.12 19.74 22.21
C SER A 206 -16.22 18.22 22.39
N VAL A 207 -15.21 17.60 23.00
CA VAL A 207 -15.21 16.19 23.37
C VAL A 207 -15.38 16.07 24.87
N ALA A 208 -16.51 15.51 25.32
CA ALA A 208 -16.71 15.20 26.72
C ALA A 208 -15.77 14.06 27.15
N VAL A 209 -14.90 14.32 28.12
CA VAL A 209 -14.07 13.31 28.77
C VAL A 209 -14.66 13.05 30.15
N THR A 210 -15.21 11.85 30.34
CA THR A 210 -15.67 11.37 31.65
C THR A 210 -14.57 10.50 32.24
N VAL A 211 -14.10 10.84 33.44
CA VAL A 211 -13.12 10.07 34.20
C VAL A 211 -13.86 9.14 35.16
#